data_AF-A0A169W990-F1
#
_entry.id   AF-A0A169W990-F1
#
_cell.length_a   1.000
_cell.length_b   1.000
_cell.length_c   1.000
_cell.angle_alpha   90.00
_cell.angle_beta   90.00
_cell.angle_gamma   90.00
#
_symmetry.space_group_name_H-M   'P 1'
#
loop_
_entity.id
_entity.type
_entity.pdbx_description
1 polymer ?
#
loop_
_entity_poly.entity_id
_entity_poly.type
_entity_poly.pdbx_seq_one_letter_code
_entity_poly.pdbx_strand_id
1 'polypeptide(L)'
;MVRRYGDKIVLKLSDSKPETSKRKGKRHTSNGLRNKQIGLENIDDWEGPPLWDLSLGGDGCPKFLCDRMIEGLAKQLRCVGIDAAVPYSKKPDNRTLVEQADKEKRVLLTQDAKVLRHDYLIKNQIYRLKNHLKKDQLIERVFFCEGMCTAVIETLCSIIKADRRYLQVISTFQLNIDEDQLMSRCTKCNGRFIERPLSIEEAVEVAEGFQVIPDCVLKKKVEFWQCKECNHLYWEVL
;
A
#
# COMPACT_ATOMS: atom_id res chain seq x y z
N MET A 1 -10.41 21.46 2.17
CA MET A 1 -9.67 22.75 2.15
C MET A 1 -8.64 22.66 1.03
N VAL A 2 -8.81 23.38 -0.09
CA VAL A 2 -7.83 23.42 -1.20
C VAL A 2 -7.08 24.74 -1.10
N ARG A 3 -5.77 24.69 -0.83
CA ARG A 3 -4.88 25.83 -1.01
C ARG A 3 -3.60 25.36 -1.69
N ARG A 4 -3.45 25.77 -2.95
CA ARG A 4 -2.17 25.76 -3.67
C ARG A 4 -1.16 26.61 -2.90
N TYR A 5 -0.02 26.04 -2.53
CA TYR A 5 1.24 26.77 -2.43
C TYR A 5 2.36 25.82 -2.84
N GLY A 6 3.04 26.16 -3.94
CA GLY A 6 4.33 25.59 -4.24
C GLY A 6 5.37 26.19 -3.31
N ASP A 7 6.30 25.36 -2.86
CA ASP A 7 7.73 25.66 -2.88
C ASP A 7 8.53 24.35 -2.71
N LYS A 8 9.56 24.20 -3.55
CA LYS A 8 10.49 23.07 -3.54
C LYS A 8 11.40 23.19 -2.32
N ILE A 9 11.33 22.24 -1.40
CA ILE A 9 12.36 22.08 -0.37
C ILE A 9 13.34 21.01 -0.84
N VAL A 10 14.48 21.46 -1.36
CA VAL A 10 15.68 20.66 -1.59
C VAL A 10 16.48 20.66 -0.29
N LEU A 11 16.68 19.50 0.33
CA LEU A 11 17.68 19.34 1.39
C LEU A 11 18.72 18.30 0.96
N LYS A 12 19.97 18.78 0.99
CA LYS A 12 21.18 18.18 0.43
C LYS A 12 21.59 16.93 1.21
N LEU A 13 21.97 15.89 0.47
CA LEU A 13 22.75 14.77 0.94
C LEU A 13 24.15 15.27 1.35
N SER A 14 24.58 14.93 2.57
CA SER A 14 25.96 15.12 3.01
C SER A 14 26.72 13.80 2.99
N ASP A 15 27.90 13.87 2.41
CA ASP A 15 28.89 12.82 2.14
C ASP A 15 29.32 11.98 3.34
N SER A 16 29.59 10.70 3.09
CA SER A 16 30.60 9.93 3.84
C SER A 16 31.22 8.86 2.91
N LYS A 17 32.54 8.97 2.73
CA LYS A 17 33.41 8.21 1.82
C LYS A 17 33.69 6.77 2.30
N PRO A 18 34.23 5.90 1.42
CA PRO A 18 34.32 4.46 1.65
C PRO A 18 35.65 4.06 2.31
N GLU A 19 35.63 3.04 3.18
CA GLU A 19 36.83 2.36 3.64
C GLU A 19 37.01 1.00 2.99
N THR A 20 38.20 0.85 2.41
CA THR A 20 38.75 -0.35 1.79
C THR A 20 39.23 -1.34 2.85
N SER A 21 39.02 -2.65 2.65
CA SER A 21 39.95 -3.64 3.20
C SER A 21 40.13 -4.85 2.29
N LYS A 22 41.40 -5.13 2.01
CA LYS A 22 41.94 -6.23 1.20
C LYS A 22 42.02 -7.50 2.04
N ARG A 23 41.90 -8.68 1.40
CA ARG A 23 42.65 -9.96 1.63
C ARG A 23 41.84 -11.12 1.01
N LYS A 24 42.39 -12.21 0.46
CA LYS A 24 43.71 -12.66 0.02
C LYS A 24 43.43 -14.01 -0.65
N GLY A 25 43.94 -14.27 -1.86
CA GLY A 25 43.63 -15.52 -2.58
C GLY A 25 44.30 -16.78 -2.00
N LYS A 26 43.71 -17.95 -2.31
CA LYS A 26 44.42 -19.23 -2.48
C LYS A 26 43.58 -20.19 -3.32
N ARG A 27 44.19 -20.74 -4.38
CA ARG A 27 43.71 -21.86 -5.21
C ARG A 27 44.06 -23.19 -4.53
N HIS A 28 43.20 -24.21 -4.64
CA HIS A 28 43.50 -25.51 -5.29
C HIS A 28 42.28 -26.48 -5.27
N THR A 29 41.97 -27.03 -6.46
CA THR A 29 41.56 -28.43 -6.85
C THR A 29 41.10 -29.41 -5.74
N SER A 30 40.10 -30.30 -5.86
CA SER A 30 39.41 -30.97 -6.98
C SER A 30 38.22 -31.82 -6.45
N ASN A 31 37.24 -32.10 -7.33
CA ASN A 31 36.25 -33.21 -7.34
C ASN A 31 35.35 -33.50 -6.12
N GLY A 32 34.05 -33.42 -6.37
CA GLY A 32 33.01 -34.08 -5.57
C GLY A 32 31.62 -33.57 -5.96
N LEU A 33 30.87 -34.36 -6.74
CA LEU A 33 29.44 -34.15 -6.93
C LEU A 33 28.76 -34.08 -5.56
N ARG A 34 28.05 -32.98 -5.28
CA ARG A 34 26.95 -32.93 -4.31
C ARG A 34 26.11 -31.68 -4.57
N ASN A 35 24.80 -31.91 -4.72
CA ASN A 35 23.73 -30.92 -4.88
C ASN A 35 24.05 -29.60 -4.20
N LYS A 36 24.30 -28.56 -4.99
CA LYS A 36 24.41 -27.20 -4.49
C LYS A 36 22.99 -26.67 -4.34
N GLN A 37 22.44 -26.85 -3.14
CA GLN A 37 21.37 -26.00 -2.65
C GLN A 37 21.77 -24.56 -2.96
N ILE A 38 21.04 -23.92 -3.87
CA ILE A 38 21.14 -22.48 -4.07
C ILE A 38 20.70 -21.88 -2.74
N GLY A 39 21.65 -21.24 -2.05
CA GLY A 39 21.47 -20.66 -0.74
C GLY A 39 20.23 -19.79 -0.71
N LEU A 40 19.28 -20.18 0.13
CA LEU A 40 18.01 -19.49 0.38
C LEU A 40 18.22 -18.29 1.33
N GLU A 41 19.26 -17.50 1.07
CA GLU A 41 19.59 -16.32 1.87
C GLU A 41 19.64 -15.15 0.89
N ASN A 42 18.65 -14.24 0.98
CA ASN A 42 18.43 -12.99 0.22
C ASN A 42 17.30 -12.94 -0.84
N ILE A 43 16.34 -13.88 -0.88
CA ILE A 43 15.13 -13.74 -1.74
C ILE A 43 14.14 -12.67 -1.22
N ASP A 44 14.28 -12.23 0.03
CA ASP A 44 13.28 -11.41 0.72
C ASP A 44 13.52 -9.89 0.63
N ASP A 45 14.56 -9.44 -0.09
CA ASP A 45 14.85 -8.02 -0.28
C ASP A 45 14.48 -7.61 -1.71
N TRP A 46 13.80 -6.47 -1.85
CA TRP A 46 13.33 -5.98 -3.14
C TRP A 46 14.53 -5.66 -4.04
N GLU A 47 14.59 -6.31 -5.21
CA GLU A 47 15.66 -6.11 -6.18
C GLU A 47 15.18 -5.23 -7.34
N GLY A 48 15.89 -4.15 -7.62
CA GLY A 48 15.66 -3.27 -8.77
C GLY A 48 14.70 -2.10 -8.52
N PRO A 49 14.60 -1.16 -9.49
CA PRO A 49 13.68 -0.03 -9.38
C PRO A 49 12.21 -0.47 -9.52
N PRO A 50 11.27 0.21 -8.84
CA PRO A 50 9.85 -0.08 -8.99
C PRO A 50 9.32 0.29 -10.38
N LEU A 51 8.17 -0.28 -10.77
CA LEU A 51 7.56 -0.07 -12.09
C LEU A 51 7.18 1.39 -12.37
N TRP A 52 6.99 2.19 -11.33
CA TRP A 52 6.68 3.62 -11.42
C TRP A 52 7.91 4.52 -11.37
N ASP A 53 9.13 3.96 -11.39
CA ASP A 53 10.35 4.75 -11.36
C ASP A 53 10.45 5.69 -12.58
N LEU A 54 10.55 6.99 -12.32
CA LEU A 54 10.63 8.03 -13.36
C LEU A 54 11.86 7.85 -14.26
N SER A 55 12.97 7.33 -13.74
CA SER A 55 14.19 7.09 -14.52
C SER A 55 14.04 5.98 -15.55
N LEU A 56 13.05 5.11 -15.38
CA LEU A 56 12.69 4.05 -16.32
C LEU A 56 11.45 4.37 -17.17
N GLY A 57 10.98 5.63 -17.15
CA GLY A 57 9.78 6.05 -17.89
C GLY A 57 8.47 5.70 -17.19
N GLY A 58 8.49 5.40 -15.89
CA GLY A 58 7.30 5.26 -15.07
C GLY A 58 6.59 6.60 -14.81
N ASP A 59 5.42 6.55 -14.18
CA ASP A 59 4.57 7.72 -13.89
C ASP A 59 4.82 8.35 -12.51
N GLY A 60 5.80 7.85 -11.74
CA GLY A 60 6.08 8.28 -10.37
C GLY A 60 5.01 7.90 -9.35
N CYS A 61 3.95 7.19 -9.76
CA CYS A 61 2.81 6.89 -8.91
C CYS A 61 2.84 5.43 -8.44
N PRO A 62 3.04 5.16 -7.13
CA PRO A 62 3.09 3.80 -6.62
C PRO A 62 1.76 3.06 -6.79
N LYS A 63 1.82 1.85 -7.36
CA LYS A 63 0.66 0.99 -7.62
C LYS A 63 0.91 -0.44 -7.15
N PHE A 64 0.08 -0.89 -6.22
CA PHE A 64 0.18 -2.21 -5.60
C PHE A 64 -1.03 -3.07 -5.91
N LEU A 65 -0.82 -4.39 -5.99
CA LEU A 65 -1.86 -5.40 -5.85
C LEU A 65 -1.61 -6.13 -4.53
N CYS A 66 -2.52 -6.00 -3.58
CA CYS A 66 -2.40 -6.65 -2.27
C CYS A 66 -3.19 -7.95 -2.27
N ASP A 67 -2.52 -9.08 -2.03
CA ASP A 67 -3.19 -10.37 -1.85
C ASP A 67 -4.27 -10.31 -0.72
N ARG A 68 -5.24 -11.22 -0.75
CA ARG A 68 -6.38 -11.31 0.19
C ARG A 68 -5.91 -11.33 1.65
N MET A 69 -4.79 -11.98 1.94
CA MET A 69 -4.21 -12.08 3.29
C MET A 69 -3.80 -10.73 3.88
N ILE A 70 -3.58 -9.73 3.04
CA ILE A 70 -3.14 -8.38 3.42
C ILE A 70 -4.12 -7.31 2.91
N GLU A 71 -5.41 -7.65 2.78
CA GLU A 71 -6.47 -6.69 2.41
C GLU A 71 -6.50 -5.48 3.37
N GLY A 72 -6.22 -5.70 4.66
CA GLY A 72 -6.10 -4.62 5.64
C GLY A 72 -4.98 -3.62 5.30
N LEU A 73 -3.84 -4.12 4.81
CA LEU A 73 -2.75 -3.26 4.34
C LEU A 73 -3.14 -2.46 3.10
N ALA A 74 -3.91 -3.06 2.18
CA ALA A 74 -4.45 -2.34 1.03
C ALA A 74 -5.31 -1.13 1.47
N LYS A 75 -6.13 -1.30 2.50
CA LYS A 75 -6.94 -0.23 3.07
C LYS A 75 -6.07 0.89 3.65
N GLN A 76 -5.03 0.53 4.42
CA GLN A 76 -4.07 1.49 4.98
C GLN A 76 -3.31 2.26 3.88
N LEU A 77 -2.88 1.60 2.81
CA LEU A 77 -2.22 2.26 1.67
C LEU A 77 -3.16 3.24 0.96
N ARG A 78 -4.42 2.84 0.73
CA ARG A 78 -5.45 3.73 0.16
C ARG A 78 -5.69 4.94 1.05
N CYS A 79 -5.60 4.77 2.37
CA CYS A 79 -5.78 5.88 3.31
C CYS A 79 -4.77 7.00 3.06
N VAL A 80 -3.54 6.67 2.68
CA VAL A 80 -2.50 7.65 2.38
C VAL A 80 -2.42 8.02 0.89
N GLY A 81 -3.47 7.72 0.12
CA GLY A 81 -3.57 8.07 -1.30
C GLY A 81 -2.86 7.13 -2.27
N ILE A 82 -2.21 6.08 -1.76
CA ILE A 82 -1.49 5.10 -2.60
C ILE A 82 -2.49 4.19 -3.31
N ASP A 83 -2.23 3.92 -4.59
CA ASP A 83 -3.04 3.02 -5.39
C ASP A 83 -2.81 1.56 -4.96
N ALA A 84 -3.78 0.95 -4.30
CA ALA A 84 -3.67 -0.43 -3.83
C ALA A 84 -4.91 -1.24 -4.22
N ALA A 85 -4.83 -2.05 -5.27
CA ALA A 85 -5.88 -2.97 -5.66
C ALA A 85 -5.87 -4.24 -4.79
N VAL A 86 -6.96 -4.99 -4.86
CA VAL A 86 -7.07 -6.35 -4.34
C VAL A 86 -7.59 -7.26 -5.46
N PRO A 87 -7.43 -8.59 -5.37
CA PRO A 87 -7.85 -9.51 -6.41
C PRO A 87 -9.35 -9.46 -6.64
N TYR A 88 -9.78 -9.60 -7.90
CA TYR A 88 -11.20 -9.62 -8.27
C TYR A 88 -11.95 -10.82 -7.68
N SER A 89 -11.27 -11.97 -7.60
CA SER A 89 -11.82 -13.20 -7.03
C SER A 89 -11.61 -13.27 -5.53
N LYS A 90 -12.56 -13.88 -4.81
CA LYS A 90 -12.41 -14.21 -3.38
C LYS A 90 -11.33 -15.26 -3.11
N LYS A 91 -11.04 -16.10 -4.11
CA LYS A 91 -10.04 -17.18 -4.05
C LYS A 91 -9.21 -17.15 -5.34
N PRO A 92 -8.33 -16.15 -5.50
CA PRO A 92 -7.46 -16.09 -6.66
C PRO A 92 -6.39 -17.19 -6.54
N ASP A 93 -6.07 -17.84 -7.66
CA ASP A 93 -4.85 -18.65 -7.74
C ASP A 93 -3.64 -17.75 -8.02
N ASN A 94 -2.43 -18.29 -7.82
CA ASN A 94 -1.18 -17.52 -8.01
C ASN A 94 -1.04 -16.97 -9.43
N ARG A 95 -1.54 -17.70 -10.43
CA ARG A 95 -1.46 -17.30 -11.84
C ARG A 95 -2.32 -16.05 -12.08
N THR A 96 -3.56 -16.07 -11.59
CA THR A 96 -4.50 -14.95 -11.69
C THR A 96 -3.97 -13.69 -11.01
N LEU A 97 -3.33 -13.83 -9.83
CA LEU A 97 -2.71 -12.70 -9.13
C LEU A 97 -1.62 -12.04 -9.98
N VAL A 98 -0.78 -12.87 -10.62
CA VAL A 98 0.37 -12.41 -11.39
C VAL A 98 -0.08 -11.80 -12.71
N GLU A 99 -1.03 -12.44 -13.40
CA GLU A 99 -1.64 -11.90 -14.60
C GLU A 99 -2.32 -10.55 -14.33
N GLN A 100 -3.02 -10.41 -13.20
CA GLN A 100 -3.60 -9.13 -12.80
C GLN A 100 -2.52 -8.07 -12.52
N ALA A 101 -1.48 -8.43 -11.77
CA ALA A 101 -0.38 -7.51 -11.47
C ALA A 101 0.34 -7.04 -12.74
N ASP A 102 0.63 -7.94 -13.68
CA ASP A 102 1.26 -7.59 -14.95
C ASP A 102 0.36 -6.74 -15.83
N LYS A 103 -0.91 -7.12 -16.00
CA LYS A 103 -1.88 -6.39 -16.80
C LYS A 103 -2.08 -4.95 -16.31
N GLU A 104 -2.13 -4.77 -15.00
CA GLU A 104 -2.36 -3.46 -14.37
C GLU A 104 -1.05 -2.72 -14.04
N LYS A 105 0.11 -3.32 -14.35
CA LYS A 105 1.45 -2.80 -14.05
C LYS A 105 1.61 -2.42 -12.58
N ARG A 106 1.20 -3.34 -11.70
CA ARG A 106 1.27 -3.24 -10.24
C ARG A 106 2.38 -4.10 -9.69
N VAL A 107 2.92 -3.69 -8.56
CA VAL A 107 3.75 -4.55 -7.71
C VAL A 107 2.83 -5.39 -6.82
N LEU A 108 2.95 -6.72 -6.88
CA LEU A 108 2.20 -7.64 -6.05
C LEU A 108 2.83 -7.76 -4.66
N LEU A 109 2.06 -7.40 -3.64
CA LEU A 109 2.38 -7.60 -2.23
C LEU A 109 1.71 -8.89 -1.75
N THR A 110 2.48 -9.78 -1.13
CA THR A 110 1.94 -11.02 -0.53
C THR A 110 2.75 -11.45 0.70
N GLN A 111 2.13 -12.21 1.59
CA GLN A 111 2.83 -12.95 2.65
C GLN A 111 3.03 -14.43 2.31
N ASP A 112 2.39 -14.94 1.25
CA ASP A 112 2.46 -16.35 0.88
C ASP A 112 3.76 -16.64 0.12
N ALA A 113 4.65 -17.38 0.79
CA ALA A 113 5.89 -17.86 0.22
C ALA A 113 5.69 -18.76 -1.01
N LYS A 114 4.51 -19.40 -1.15
CA LYS A 114 4.20 -20.28 -2.28
C LYS A 114 4.04 -19.51 -3.58
N VAL A 115 3.63 -18.24 -3.53
CA VAL A 115 3.56 -17.37 -4.71
C VAL A 115 4.95 -17.29 -5.36
N LEU A 116 6.00 -17.08 -4.55
CA LEU A 116 7.39 -16.97 -5.01
C LEU A 116 7.97 -18.25 -5.64
N ARG A 117 7.35 -19.42 -5.47
CA ARG A 117 7.87 -20.70 -5.98
C ARG A 117 7.59 -20.92 -7.48
N HIS A 118 6.96 -19.95 -8.13
CA HIS A 118 6.57 -20.07 -9.52
C HIS A 118 7.52 -19.28 -10.41
N ASP A 119 8.13 -19.94 -11.40
CA ASP A 119 9.20 -19.38 -12.24
C ASP A 119 8.72 -18.33 -13.27
N TYR A 120 7.41 -18.08 -13.37
CA TYR A 120 6.83 -17.08 -14.28
C TYR A 120 6.80 -15.66 -13.70
N LEU A 121 7.39 -15.46 -12.52
CA LEU A 121 7.38 -14.17 -11.84
C LEU A 121 8.51 -13.27 -12.33
N ILE A 122 8.15 -12.08 -12.81
CA ILE A 122 9.13 -11.01 -13.02
C ILE A 122 9.69 -10.65 -11.63
N LYS A 123 10.99 -10.88 -11.42
CA LYS A 123 11.67 -10.72 -10.13
C LYS A 123 11.42 -9.36 -9.46
N ASN A 124 11.20 -8.32 -10.25
CA ASN A 124 11.02 -6.94 -9.79
C ASN A 124 9.54 -6.51 -9.78
N GLN A 125 8.60 -7.46 -9.71
CA GLN A 125 7.17 -7.17 -9.64
C GLN A 125 6.50 -7.76 -8.40
N ILE A 126 7.19 -8.60 -7.63
CA ILE A 126 6.62 -9.25 -6.44
C ILE A 126 7.46 -8.92 -5.24
N TYR A 127 6.79 -8.47 -4.19
CA TYR A 127 7.41 -8.24 -2.90
C TYR A 127 6.73 -9.06 -1.82
N ARG A 128 7.52 -9.90 -1.17
CA ARG A 128 7.06 -10.71 -0.05
C ARG A 128 7.25 -9.95 1.26
N LEU A 129 6.14 -9.75 1.97
CA LEU A 129 6.17 -9.17 3.31
C LEU A 129 6.73 -10.17 4.31
N LYS A 130 7.60 -9.69 5.21
CA LYS A 130 8.23 -10.51 6.24
C LYS A 130 7.17 -10.78 7.31
N ASN A 131 7.05 -12.03 7.73
CA ASN A 131 6.01 -12.43 8.69
C ASN A 131 6.45 -12.07 10.11
N HIS A 132 5.87 -11.04 10.70
CA HIS A 132 6.15 -10.64 12.08
C HIS A 132 5.27 -11.44 13.06
N LEU A 133 5.52 -12.75 13.15
CA LEU A 133 4.90 -13.61 14.15
C LEU A 133 5.53 -13.35 15.53
N LYS A 134 5.08 -12.31 16.23
CA LYS A 134 5.14 -12.20 17.70
C LYS A 134 4.27 -11.03 18.19
N LYS A 135 3.16 -11.38 18.85
CA LYS A 135 2.31 -10.57 19.77
C LYS A 135 1.39 -9.45 19.25
N ASP A 136 1.26 -9.20 17.95
CA ASP A 136 0.36 -8.12 17.48
C ASP A 136 -0.93 -8.63 16.82
N GLN A 137 -1.72 -9.47 17.53
CA GLN A 137 -3.12 -9.74 17.18
C GLN A 137 -4.06 -8.52 17.42
N LEU A 138 -3.53 -7.30 17.55
CA LEU A 138 -4.30 -6.12 17.96
C LEU A 138 -4.60 -5.12 16.84
N ILE A 139 -4.18 -5.36 15.59
CA ILE A 139 -4.45 -4.43 14.47
C ILE A 139 -5.35 -5.07 13.40
N GLU A 140 -6.28 -5.94 13.79
CA GLU A 140 -7.45 -6.27 12.95
C GLU A 140 -8.70 -5.47 13.35
N ARG A 141 -8.60 -4.63 14.39
CA ARG A 141 -9.68 -3.77 14.89
C ARG A 141 -9.37 -2.29 14.73
N VAL A 142 -8.70 -1.90 13.64
CA VAL A 142 -8.78 -0.50 13.23
C VAL A 142 -10.17 -0.31 12.65
N PHE A 143 -11.02 0.28 13.48
CA PHE A 143 -12.41 0.59 13.23
C PHE A 143 -12.61 1.01 11.77
N PHE A 144 -13.45 0.27 11.05
CA PHE A 144 -14.30 0.86 10.03
C PHE A 144 -15.16 1.89 10.77
N CYS A 145 -14.63 3.09 10.97
CA CYS A 145 -15.46 4.23 11.27
C CYS A 145 -15.94 4.71 9.91
N GLU A 146 -17.23 4.51 9.64
CA GLU A 146 -17.94 5.26 8.63
C GLU A 146 -17.92 6.73 9.08
N GLY A 147 -16.78 7.39 8.91
CA GLY A 147 -16.57 8.81 9.15
C GLY A 147 -15.16 9.16 9.67
N MET A 148 -14.61 10.27 9.23
CA MET A 148 -13.21 10.71 9.28
C MET A 148 -13.09 12.22 9.56
N CYS A 149 -12.35 12.57 10.62
CA CYS A 149 -11.98 13.95 11.00
C CYS A 149 -10.55 14.34 10.63
N THR A 150 -10.27 15.65 10.63
CA THR A 150 -8.89 16.20 10.61
C THR A 150 -8.04 15.78 11.82
N ALA A 151 -8.63 15.66 13.02
CA ALA A 151 -7.94 15.10 14.21
C ALA A 151 -7.72 13.57 14.12
N VAL A 152 -8.50 12.89 13.27
CA VAL A 152 -8.34 11.46 12.99
C VAL A 152 -7.22 11.23 11.99
N ILE A 153 -6.84 12.20 11.13
CA ILE A 153 -5.68 12.02 10.23
C ILE A 153 -4.41 11.76 11.04
N GLU A 154 -4.13 12.53 12.10
CA GLU A 154 -2.96 12.31 12.93
C GLU A 154 -3.00 10.95 13.66
N THR A 155 -4.17 10.58 14.17
CA THR A 155 -4.38 9.30 14.87
C THR A 155 -4.31 8.11 13.91
N LEU A 156 -4.92 8.23 12.73
CA LEU A 156 -4.93 7.25 11.65
C LEU A 156 -3.52 7.09 11.09
N CYS A 157 -2.80 8.20 10.84
CA CYS A 157 -1.39 8.16 10.47
C CYS A 157 -0.55 7.49 11.56
N SER A 158 -0.82 7.73 12.84
CA SER A 158 -0.10 7.07 13.94
C SER A 158 -0.37 5.55 13.98
N ILE A 159 -1.62 5.14 13.82
CA ILE A 159 -2.02 3.72 13.77
C ILE A 159 -1.45 3.03 12.52
N ILE A 160 -1.55 3.67 11.35
CA ILE A 160 -0.97 3.18 10.10
C ILE A 160 0.54 3.04 10.23
N LYS A 161 1.22 4.04 10.80
CA LYS A 161 2.67 3.99 11.08
C LYS A 161 3.02 2.93 12.12
N ALA A 162 2.09 2.47 12.96
CA ALA A 162 2.34 1.38 13.90
C ALA A 162 2.27 -0.02 13.24
N ASP A 163 1.62 -0.17 12.08
CA ASP A 163 1.60 -1.44 11.35
C ASP A 163 2.97 -1.71 10.72
N ARG A 164 3.68 -2.72 11.23
CA ARG A 164 5.01 -3.09 10.75
C ARG A 164 5.01 -3.46 9.26
N ARG A 165 3.93 -4.03 8.73
CA ARG A 165 3.82 -4.37 7.30
C ARG A 165 3.72 -3.11 6.46
N TYR A 166 2.98 -2.10 6.95
CA TYR A 166 2.93 -0.79 6.33
C TYR A 166 4.31 -0.14 6.31
N LEU A 167 4.99 -0.07 7.47
CA LEU A 167 6.36 0.45 7.56
C LEU A 167 7.32 -0.27 6.63
N GLN A 168 7.20 -1.59 6.52
CA GLN A 168 8.01 -2.40 5.61
C GLN A 168 7.83 -1.94 4.15
N VAL A 169 6.58 -1.73 3.70
CA VAL A 169 6.30 -1.23 2.34
C VAL A 169 6.84 0.20 2.14
N ILE A 170 6.52 1.13 3.05
CA ILE A 170 6.97 2.53 2.93
C ILE A 170 8.49 2.62 2.84
N SER A 171 9.20 1.90 3.71
CA SER A 171 10.66 1.88 3.75
C SER A 171 11.26 1.23 2.50
N THR A 172 10.74 0.07 2.10
CA THR A 172 11.28 -0.69 0.95
C THR A 172 11.17 0.09 -0.35
N PHE A 173 10.02 0.74 -0.58
CA PHE A 173 9.77 1.47 -1.81
C PHE A 173 10.06 2.97 -1.71
N GLN A 174 10.60 3.43 -0.57
CA GLN A 174 10.91 4.83 -0.28
C GLN A 174 9.74 5.78 -0.60
N LEU A 175 8.53 5.38 -0.19
CA LEU A 175 7.31 6.10 -0.55
C LEU A 175 7.23 7.42 0.21
N ASN A 176 7.02 8.51 -0.52
CA ASN A 176 6.69 9.81 0.05
C ASN A 176 5.18 9.90 0.27
N ILE A 177 4.78 10.25 1.49
CA ILE A 177 3.36 10.46 1.82
C ILE A 177 3.07 11.94 1.75
N ASP A 178 2.18 12.31 0.83
CA ASP A 178 1.72 13.67 0.63
C ASP A 178 0.40 13.87 1.39
N GLU A 179 0.36 14.88 2.26
CA GLU A 179 -0.82 15.24 3.06
C GLU A 179 -2.03 15.57 2.17
N ASP A 180 -1.78 16.14 0.98
CA ASP A 180 -2.82 16.48 0.02
C ASP A 180 -3.43 15.24 -0.67
N GLN A 181 -2.72 14.10 -0.63
CA GLN A 181 -3.20 12.83 -1.18
C GLN A 181 -3.92 11.95 -0.16
N LEU A 182 -3.91 12.33 1.12
CA LEU A 182 -4.61 11.60 2.18
C LEU A 182 -6.09 11.50 1.84
N MET A 183 -6.65 10.31 2.00
CA MET A 183 -8.05 10.03 1.71
C MET A 183 -8.47 10.37 0.27
N SER A 184 -7.53 10.44 -0.68
CA SER A 184 -7.84 10.65 -2.12
C SER A 184 -8.35 9.37 -2.82
N ARG A 185 -8.40 8.25 -2.09
CA ARG A 185 -8.84 6.93 -2.58
C ARG A 185 -9.79 6.26 -1.62
N CYS A 186 -10.83 5.66 -2.17
CA CYS A 186 -11.81 4.89 -1.45
C CYS A 186 -11.16 3.67 -0.79
N THR A 187 -11.19 3.59 0.53
CA THR A 187 -10.65 2.45 1.28
C THR A 187 -11.37 1.14 0.95
N LYS A 188 -12.63 1.18 0.50
CA LYS A 188 -13.39 -0.01 0.09
C LYS A 188 -12.94 -0.56 -1.26
N CYS A 189 -12.82 0.29 -2.28
CA CYS A 189 -12.63 -0.17 -3.67
C CYS A 189 -11.42 0.41 -4.42
N ASN A 190 -10.61 1.30 -3.82
CA ASN A 190 -9.49 2.02 -4.44
C ASN A 190 -9.88 3.13 -5.45
N GLY A 191 -11.17 3.33 -5.70
CA GLY A 191 -11.72 4.36 -6.59
C GLY A 191 -11.52 5.79 -6.08
N ARG A 192 -11.75 6.78 -6.94
CA ARG A 192 -11.66 8.21 -6.60
C ARG A 192 -12.97 8.71 -5.99
N PHE A 193 -12.88 9.83 -5.27
CA PHE A 193 -14.03 10.53 -4.73
C PHE A 193 -14.57 11.59 -5.68
N ILE A 194 -15.82 12.00 -5.47
CA ILE A 194 -16.41 13.22 -6.02
C ILE A 194 -15.53 14.45 -5.74
N GLU A 195 -15.66 15.50 -6.56
CA GLU A 195 -14.78 16.69 -6.50
C GLU A 195 -15.17 17.69 -5.41
N ARG A 196 -16.41 17.61 -4.93
CA ARG A 196 -16.93 18.39 -3.81
C ARG A 196 -17.69 17.47 -2.85
N PRO A 197 -17.77 17.81 -1.56
CA PRO A 197 -18.65 17.09 -0.66
C PRO A 197 -20.13 17.27 -1.04
N LEU A 198 -20.93 16.29 -0.63
CA LEU A 198 -22.39 16.32 -0.70
C LEU A 198 -22.97 17.07 0.51
N SER A 199 -24.12 17.70 0.32
CA SER A 199 -24.96 18.17 1.43
C SER A 199 -25.58 16.98 2.18
N ILE A 200 -26.18 17.25 3.33
CA ILE A 200 -26.88 16.23 4.12
C ILE A 200 -28.04 15.63 3.30
N GLU A 201 -28.78 16.49 2.59
CA GLU A 201 -29.91 16.10 1.76
C GLU A 201 -29.45 15.22 0.59
N GLU A 202 -28.41 15.66 -0.14
CA GLU A 202 -27.80 14.88 -1.22
C GLU A 202 -27.27 13.53 -0.72
N ALA A 203 -26.63 13.51 0.46
CA ALA A 203 -26.10 12.30 1.06
C ALA A 203 -27.19 11.30 1.44
N VAL A 204 -28.31 11.77 2.01
CA VAL A 204 -29.47 10.93 2.34
C VAL A 204 -30.10 10.34 1.10
N GLU A 205 -30.26 11.13 0.04
CA GLU A 205 -30.81 10.68 -1.25
C GLU A 205 -29.94 9.57 -1.86
N VAL A 206 -28.62 9.77 -1.96
CA VAL A 206 -27.73 8.75 -2.56
C VAL A 206 -27.48 7.54 -1.65
N ALA A 207 -27.73 7.66 -0.35
CA ALA A 207 -27.61 6.57 0.61
C ALA A 207 -28.81 5.62 0.57
N GLU A 208 -29.96 6.07 0.06
CA GLU A 208 -31.22 5.34 0.11
C GLU A 208 -31.07 3.92 -0.48
N GLY A 209 -31.38 2.91 0.31
CA GLY A 209 -31.27 1.50 -0.08
C GLY A 209 -29.84 0.95 -0.23
N PHE A 210 -28.81 1.78 -0.02
CA PHE A 210 -27.41 1.40 -0.22
C PHE A 210 -26.57 1.43 1.06
N GLN A 211 -26.76 2.45 1.90
CA GLN A 211 -25.98 2.65 3.13
C GLN A 211 -26.85 3.32 4.19
N VAL A 212 -26.72 2.91 5.44
CA VAL A 212 -27.44 3.55 6.55
C VAL A 212 -26.57 4.68 7.09
N ILE A 213 -27.10 5.91 7.08
CA ILE A 213 -26.47 7.05 7.75
C ILE A 213 -27.09 7.17 9.15
N PRO A 214 -26.33 7.03 10.25
CA PRO A 214 -26.87 7.17 11.60
C PRO A 214 -27.43 8.58 11.86
N ASP A 215 -28.58 8.69 12.54
CA ASP A 215 -29.24 9.97 12.85
C ASP A 215 -28.33 10.98 13.58
N CYS A 216 -27.39 10.48 14.41
CA CYS A 216 -26.45 11.35 15.13
C CYS A 216 -25.48 12.07 14.20
N VAL A 217 -25.24 11.53 13.00
CA VAL A 217 -24.41 12.12 11.96
C VAL A 217 -25.18 13.21 11.24
N LEU A 218 -26.45 12.95 10.90
CA LEU A 218 -27.34 13.92 10.22
C LEU A 218 -27.61 15.18 11.05
N LYS A 219 -27.50 15.08 12.38
CA LYS A 219 -27.65 16.21 13.30
C LYS A 219 -26.39 17.07 13.41
N LYS A 220 -25.26 16.62 12.85
CA LYS A 220 -23.99 17.34 12.85
C LYS A 220 -23.75 18.02 11.51
N LYS A 221 -23.04 19.14 11.52
CA LYS A 221 -22.61 19.83 10.30
C LYS A 221 -21.36 19.16 9.74
N VAL A 222 -21.52 17.95 9.19
CA VAL A 222 -20.44 17.15 8.60
C VAL A 222 -20.52 17.16 7.08
N GLU A 223 -19.36 16.99 6.44
CA GLU A 223 -19.26 16.84 4.99
C GLU A 223 -19.37 15.35 4.62
N PHE A 224 -20.05 15.05 3.51
CA PHE A 224 -20.14 13.69 2.97
C PHE A 224 -19.35 13.57 1.67
N TRP A 225 -18.55 12.52 1.54
CA TRP A 225 -17.78 12.19 0.35
C TRP A 225 -18.22 10.84 -0.20
N GLN A 226 -18.49 10.78 -1.50
CA GLN A 226 -18.92 9.56 -2.18
C GLN A 226 -17.84 9.05 -3.13
N CYS A 227 -17.57 7.75 -3.10
CA CYS A 227 -16.74 7.11 -4.12
C CYS A 227 -17.49 7.02 -5.46
N LYS A 228 -16.83 7.43 -6.55
CA LYS A 228 -17.39 7.39 -7.92
C LYS A 228 -17.58 5.97 -8.47
N GLU A 229 -16.89 4.97 -7.89
CA GLU A 229 -16.88 3.59 -8.40
C GLU A 229 -17.85 2.69 -7.62
N CYS A 230 -17.79 2.72 -6.29
CA CYS A 230 -18.58 1.82 -5.44
C CYS A 230 -19.69 2.51 -4.67
N ASN A 231 -19.92 3.81 -4.90
CA ASN A 231 -20.95 4.65 -4.28
C ASN A 231 -20.94 4.71 -2.74
N HIS A 232 -19.91 4.14 -2.09
CA HIS A 232 -19.80 4.16 -0.64
C HIS A 232 -19.57 5.59 -0.15
N LEU A 233 -20.33 5.96 0.87
CA LEU A 233 -20.28 7.25 1.53
C LEU A 233 -19.32 7.20 2.72
N TYR A 234 -18.61 8.31 2.88
CA TYR A 234 -17.71 8.60 3.97
C TYR A 234 -18.12 9.96 4.53
N TRP A 235 -18.12 10.14 5.85
CA TRP A 235 -18.39 11.43 6.48
C TRP A 235 -17.33 11.73 7.53
N GLU A 236 -17.62 12.52 8.55
CA GLU A 236 -16.74 12.79 9.69
C GLU A 236 -17.44 12.34 10.99
N VAL A 237 -16.82 11.43 11.78
CA VAL A 237 -17.37 11.07 13.11
C VAL A 237 -16.67 11.91 14.17
N LEU A 238 -17.21 13.10 14.43
CA LEU A 238 -16.83 13.94 15.59
C LEU A 238 -17.23 13.30 16.91
#